data_AF-A0A7Y0HCV3-F1
#
_entry.id   AF-A0A7Y0HCV3-F1
#
_cell.length_a   1.000
_cell.length_b   1.000
_cell.length_c   1.000
_cell.angle_alpha   90.00
_cell.angle_beta   90.00
_cell.angle_gamma   90.00
#
_symmetry.space_group_name_H-M   'P 1'
#
loop_
_entity.id
_entity.type
_entity.pdbx_description
1 polymer ?
#
loop_
_entity_poly.entity_id
_entity_poly.type
_entity_poly.pdbx_seq_one_letter_code
_entity_poly.pdbx_strand_id
1 'polypeptide(L)'
;MSVLIPPEIAALNDVIQALWHCARAMRESAAVDGIAAPASFKQKADGMSDLADRLCDIVRELGHTPRAEPTVEEREVLEKAWVELRGGLTGDPVPAAEARCAEAERQLIETAKDALSEETLPVSAVDLLRPLIAGTYC
;
A
#
# COMPACT_ATOMS: atom_id res chain seq x y z
N MET A 1 6.58 28.16 -12.14
CA MET A 1 7.48 27.17 -12.77
C MET A 1 6.98 25.80 -12.34
N SER A 2 6.56 24.95 -13.27
CA SER A 2 6.09 23.60 -12.92
C SER A 2 7.28 22.80 -12.41
N VAL A 3 7.30 22.50 -11.11
CA VAL A 3 8.30 21.60 -10.54
C VAL A 3 7.87 20.21 -10.99
N LEU A 4 8.40 19.77 -12.14
CA LEU A 4 8.24 18.39 -12.57
C LEU A 4 8.94 17.53 -11.51
N ILE A 5 8.14 16.75 -10.79
CA ILE A 5 8.64 15.74 -9.86
C ILE A 5 9.51 14.78 -10.69
N PRO A 6 10.76 14.50 -10.28
CA PRO A 6 11.60 13.55 -11.01
C PRO A 6 10.91 12.18 -11.10
N PRO A 7 11.06 11.47 -12.23
CA PRO A 7 10.33 10.22 -12.47
C PRO A 7 10.57 9.17 -11.37
N GLU A 8 11.79 9.07 -10.84
CA GLU A 8 12.10 8.19 -9.73
C GLU A 8 11.33 8.56 -8.45
N ILE A 9 11.14 9.85 -8.17
CA ILE A 9 10.39 10.32 -7.00
C ILE A 9 8.89 10.07 -7.20
N ALA A 10 8.39 10.23 -8.43
CA ALA A 10 7.01 9.91 -8.77
C ALA A 10 6.75 8.41 -8.57
N ALA A 11 7.61 7.55 -9.12
CA ALA A 11 7.53 6.10 -8.96
C ALA A 11 7.59 5.66 -7.49
N LEU A 12 8.52 6.22 -6.70
CA LEU A 12 8.59 5.93 -5.27
C LEU A 12 7.32 6.36 -4.53
N ASN A 13 6.78 7.54 -4.84
CA ASN A 13 5.55 8.03 -4.23
C ASN A 13 4.32 7.19 -4.59
N ASP A 14 4.26 6.65 -5.80
CA ASP A 14 3.20 5.74 -6.22
C ASP A 14 3.27 4.42 -5.45
N VAL A 15 4.47 3.86 -5.25
CA VAL A 15 4.66 2.65 -4.43
C VAL A 15 4.32 2.92 -2.97
N ILE A 16 4.78 4.04 -2.40
CA ILE A 16 4.44 4.46 -1.03
C ILE A 16 2.91 4.53 -0.85
N GLN A 17 2.21 5.12 -1.82
CA GLN A 17 0.74 5.18 -1.80
C GLN A 17 0.12 3.77 -1.85
N ALA A 18 0.61 2.89 -2.74
CA ALA A 18 0.13 1.53 -2.86
C ALA A 18 0.35 0.71 -1.56
N LEU A 19 1.48 0.93 -0.88
CA LEU A 19 1.79 0.30 0.41
C LEU A 19 0.80 0.70 1.50
N TRP A 20 0.51 1.99 1.66
CA TRP A 20 -0.50 2.44 2.63
C TRP A 20 -1.89 1.93 2.29
N HIS A 21 -2.25 1.88 1.00
CA HIS A 21 -3.51 1.31 0.58
C HIS A 21 -3.62 -0.18 0.95
N CYS A 22 -2.56 -0.95 0.70
CA CYS A 22 -2.49 -2.37 1.03
C CYS A 22 -2.53 -2.60 2.56
N ALA A 23 -1.71 -1.87 3.32
CA ALA A 23 -1.71 -1.91 4.78
C ALA A 23 -3.10 -1.65 5.36
N ARG A 24 -3.81 -0.66 4.80
CA ARG A 24 -5.18 -0.35 5.20
C ARG A 24 -6.14 -1.48 4.88
N ALA A 25 -6.14 -1.99 3.65
CA ALA A 25 -7.00 -3.09 3.25
C ALA A 25 -6.85 -4.28 4.21
N MET A 26 -5.61 -4.61 4.58
CA MET A 26 -5.32 -5.68 5.53
C MET A 26 -5.83 -5.38 6.95
N ARG A 27 -5.63 -4.15 7.48
CA ARG A 27 -6.15 -3.78 8.81
C ARG A 27 -7.67 -3.82 8.88
N GLU A 28 -8.34 -3.31 7.85
CA GLU A 28 -9.80 -3.33 7.76
C GLU A 28 -10.33 -4.76 7.66
N SER A 29 -9.68 -5.61 6.85
CA SER A 29 -10.04 -7.03 6.74
C SER A 29 -9.81 -7.77 8.05
N ALA A 30 -8.75 -7.47 8.79
CA ALA A 30 -8.51 -8.05 10.12
C ALA A 30 -9.59 -7.71 11.16
N ALA A 31 -10.40 -6.67 10.92
CA ALA A 31 -11.51 -6.27 11.78
C ALA A 31 -12.85 -6.90 11.38
N VAL A 32 -12.90 -7.69 10.29
CA VAL A 32 -14.11 -8.37 9.85
C VAL A 32 -14.35 -9.64 10.67
N ASP A 33 -15.54 -9.74 11.26
CA ASP A 33 -15.97 -10.94 11.98
C ASP A 33 -15.96 -12.16 11.04
N GLY A 34 -15.28 -13.23 11.46
CA GLY A 34 -15.15 -14.47 10.69
C GLY A 34 -13.90 -14.56 9.81
N ILE A 35 -13.06 -13.52 9.73
CA ILE A 35 -11.79 -13.60 9.02
C ILE A 35 -10.85 -14.62 9.69
N ALA A 36 -10.25 -15.46 8.86
CA ALA A 36 -9.21 -16.37 9.30
C ALA A 36 -7.90 -15.60 9.58
N ALA A 37 -7.26 -15.90 10.71
CA ALA A 37 -5.96 -15.34 11.09
C ALA A 37 -5.85 -13.79 11.05
N PRO A 38 -6.70 -13.04 11.76
CA PRO A 38 -6.65 -11.57 11.78
C PRO A 38 -5.31 -11.00 12.28
N ALA A 39 -4.58 -11.75 13.11
CA ALA A 39 -3.22 -11.38 13.54
C ALA A 39 -2.22 -11.35 12.37
N SER A 40 -2.35 -12.27 11.39
CA SER A 40 -1.50 -12.30 10.21
C SER A 40 -1.73 -11.07 9.33
N PHE A 41 -2.99 -10.70 9.10
CA PHE A 41 -3.33 -9.47 8.37
C PHE A 41 -2.78 -8.21 9.05
N LYS A 42 -2.87 -8.12 10.39
CA LYS A 42 -2.28 -7.00 11.14
C LYS A 42 -0.76 -6.95 10.98
N GLN A 43 -0.08 -8.09 11.13
CA GLN A 43 1.37 -8.17 10.98
C GLN A 43 1.82 -7.75 9.57
N LYS A 44 1.13 -8.22 8.53
CA LYS A 44 1.42 -7.80 7.14
C LYS A 44 1.20 -6.31 6.96
N ALA A 45 0.11 -5.76 7.50
CA ALA A 45 -0.16 -4.33 7.41
C ALA A 45 0.91 -3.47 8.07
N ASP A 46 1.42 -3.92 9.22
CA ASP A 46 2.52 -3.24 9.92
C ASP A 46 3.79 -3.29 9.07
N GLY A 47 4.14 -4.46 8.50
CA GLY A 47 5.27 -4.57 7.58
C GLY A 47 5.17 -3.70 6.33
N MET A 48 3.97 -3.55 5.75
CA MET A 48 3.72 -2.63 4.63
C MET A 48 3.86 -1.16 5.03
N SER A 49 3.43 -0.80 6.25
CA SER A 49 3.58 0.55 6.79
C SER A 49 5.06 0.89 7.03
N ASP A 50 5.81 -0.03 7.66
CA ASP A 50 7.25 0.10 7.90
C ASP A 50 8.02 0.27 6.58
N LEU A 51 7.64 -0.50 5.54
CA LEU A 51 8.25 -0.38 4.23
C LEU A 51 7.96 0.98 3.58
N ALA A 52 6.73 1.49 3.70
CA ALA A 52 6.37 2.81 3.19
C ALA A 52 7.17 3.91 3.89
N ASP A 53 7.38 3.81 5.20
CA ASP A 53 8.18 4.75 5.97
C ASP A 53 9.65 4.76 5.51
N ARG A 54 10.23 3.58 5.27
CA ARG A 54 11.61 3.46 4.75
C ARG A 54 11.74 4.05 3.35
N LEU A 55 10.74 3.90 2.48
CA LEU A 55 10.74 4.55 1.17
C LEU A 55 10.56 6.08 1.30
N CYS A 56 9.76 6.55 2.26
CA CYS A 56 9.65 7.98 2.56
C CYS A 56 11.00 8.57 2.99
N ASP A 57 11.79 7.85 3.78
CA ASP A 57 13.13 8.26 4.16
C ASP A 57 14.06 8.41 2.95
N ILE A 58 14.01 7.48 2.00
CA ILE A 58 14.77 7.59 0.74
C ILE A 58 14.34 8.83 -0.04
N VAL A 59 13.05 9.12 -0.16
CA VAL A 59 12.58 10.34 -0.84
C VAL A 59 13.08 11.61 -0.13
N ARG A 60 13.13 11.61 1.20
CA ARG A 60 13.70 12.72 1.99
C ARG A 60 15.21 12.87 1.77
N GLU A 61 15.95 11.76 1.73
CA GLU A 61 17.39 11.75 1.44
C GLU A 61 17.72 12.32 0.06
N LEU A 62 16.83 12.12 -0.91
CA LEU A 62 16.92 12.72 -2.25
C LEU A 62 16.56 14.21 -2.29
N GLY A 63 16.22 14.81 -1.14
CA GLY A 63 15.86 16.23 -1.04
C GLY A 63 14.42 16.57 -1.44
N HIS A 64 13.56 15.55 -1.53
CA HIS A 64 12.16 15.70 -1.90
C HIS A 64 11.22 15.51 -0.70
N THR A 65 9.99 16.02 -0.83
CA THR A 65 8.93 15.74 0.15
C THR A 65 8.24 14.45 -0.26
N PRO A 66 8.24 13.40 0.58
CA PRO A 66 7.48 12.19 0.31
C PRO A 66 6.00 12.48 0.25
N ARG A 67 5.25 11.61 -0.43
CA ARG A 67 3.80 11.54 -0.32
C ARG A 67 3.42 11.57 1.17
N ALA A 68 2.37 12.27 1.54
CA ALA A 68 1.85 12.20 2.90
C ALA A 68 1.02 10.92 3.06
N GLU A 69 1.13 10.29 4.23
CA GLU A 69 0.19 9.24 4.61
C GLU A 69 -1.24 9.82 4.58
N PRO A 70 -2.23 9.11 4.02
CA PRO A 70 -3.61 9.58 4.00
C PRO A 70 -4.07 9.94 5.41
N THR A 71 -4.71 11.10 5.55
CA THR A 71 -5.23 11.59 6.83
C THR A 71 -6.35 10.69 7.36
N VAL A 72 -6.65 10.75 8.66
CA VAL A 72 -7.76 9.99 9.27
C VAL A 72 -9.09 10.31 8.59
N GLU A 73 -9.32 11.56 8.19
CA GLU A 73 -10.53 11.98 7.50
C GLU A 73 -10.65 11.38 6.09
N GLU A 74 -9.56 11.30 5.33
CA GLU A 74 -9.53 10.58 4.05
C GLU A 74 -9.74 9.07 4.23
N ARG A 75 -9.29 8.51 5.35
CA ARG A 75 -9.53 7.10 5.71
C ARG A 75 -11.00 6.85 5.99
N GLU A 76 -11.66 7.69 6.77
CA GLU A 76 -13.07 7.55 7.14
C GLU A 76 -14.00 7.65 5.92
N VAL A 77 -13.73 8.54 4.97
CA VAL A 77 -14.51 8.64 3.72
C VAL A 77 -14.43 7.35 2.90
N LEU A 78 -13.24 6.75 2.81
CA LEU A 78 -13.01 5.50 2.07
C LEU A 78 -13.57 4.29 2.82
N GLU A 79 -13.49 4.27 4.14
CA GLU A 79 -14.09 3.24 4.99
C GLU A 79 -15.62 3.28 4.91
N LYS A 80 -16.23 4.46 4.94
CA LYS A 80 -17.67 4.63 4.78
C LYS A 80 -18.15 4.18 3.41
N ALA A 81 -17.45 4.59 2.34
CA ALA A 81 -17.75 4.12 0.98
C ALA A 81 -17.65 2.58 0.88
N TRP A 82 -16.68 1.97 1.58
CA TRP A 82 -16.52 0.52 1.62
C TRP A 82 -17.60 -0.20 2.43
N VAL A 83 -18.00 0.33 3.58
CA VAL A 83 -19.10 -0.21 4.38
C VAL A 83 -20.42 -0.12 3.61
N GLU A 84 -20.67 1.00 2.91
CA GLU A 84 -21.84 1.18 2.05
C GLU A 84 -21.83 0.22 0.85
N LEU A 85 -20.67 0.00 0.20
CA LEU A 85 -20.53 -0.99 -0.87
C LEU A 85 -20.76 -2.43 -0.36
N ARG A 86 -20.23 -2.76 0.83
CA ARG A 86 -20.41 -4.07 1.50
C ARG A 86 -21.86 -4.34 1.88
N GLY A 87 -22.57 -3.32 2.36
CA GLY A 87 -24.00 -3.43 2.66
C GLY A 87 -24.84 -3.75 1.41
N GLY A 88 -24.34 -3.43 0.21
CA GLY A 88 -25.07 -3.57 -1.05
C GLY A 88 -24.83 -4.86 -1.85
N LEU A 89 -23.69 -5.57 -1.71
CA LEU A 89 -23.26 -6.53 -2.74
C LEU A 89 -23.33 -8.04 -2.42
N THR A 90 -23.13 -8.51 -1.18
CA THR A 90 -22.99 -9.99 -0.98
C THR A 90 -23.53 -10.59 0.32
N GLY A 91 -23.81 -9.81 1.37
CA GLY A 91 -24.27 -10.35 2.67
C GLY A 91 -23.21 -11.12 3.48
N ASP A 92 -22.15 -11.67 2.85
CA ASP A 92 -20.99 -12.26 3.51
C ASP A 92 -19.76 -11.31 3.42
N PRO A 93 -19.26 -10.80 4.56
CA PRO A 93 -18.18 -9.83 4.60
C PRO A 93 -16.77 -10.45 4.45
N VAL A 94 -16.61 -11.76 4.65
CA VAL A 94 -15.29 -12.41 4.69
C VAL A 94 -14.66 -12.54 3.28
N PRO A 95 -15.32 -13.13 2.27
CA PRO A 95 -14.73 -13.24 0.93
C PRO A 95 -14.47 -11.88 0.27
N ALA A 96 -15.29 -10.88 0.58
CA ALA A 96 -15.12 -9.52 0.07
C ALA A 96 -13.88 -8.84 0.68
N ALA A 97 -13.62 -9.08 1.97
CA ALA A 97 -12.44 -8.59 2.66
C ALA A 97 -11.16 -9.23 2.12
N GLU A 98 -11.16 -10.55 1.91
CA GLU A 98 -10.05 -11.29 1.30
C GLU A 98 -9.78 -10.83 -0.15
N ALA A 99 -10.83 -10.69 -0.97
CA ALA A 99 -10.71 -10.22 -2.35
C ALA A 99 -10.10 -8.81 -2.42
N ARG A 100 -10.46 -7.91 -1.49
CA ARG A 100 -9.87 -6.57 -1.44
C ARG A 100 -8.40 -6.60 -1.05
N CYS A 101 -8.01 -7.45 -0.10
CA CYS A 101 -6.60 -7.62 0.24
C CYS A 101 -5.80 -8.14 -0.95
N ALA A 102 -6.31 -9.18 -1.63
CA ALA A 102 -5.65 -9.74 -2.81
C ALA A 102 -5.52 -8.71 -3.95
N GLU A 103 -6.55 -7.90 -4.18
CA GLU A 103 -6.50 -6.83 -5.18
C GLU A 103 -5.51 -5.73 -4.79
N ALA A 104 -5.46 -5.33 -3.52
CA ALA A 104 -4.50 -4.34 -3.04
C ALA A 104 -3.04 -4.86 -3.11
N GLU A 105 -2.80 -6.13 -2.78
CA GLU A 105 -1.50 -6.78 -2.96
C GLU A 105 -1.11 -6.85 -4.45
N ARG A 106 -2.04 -7.19 -5.34
CA ARG A 106 -1.81 -7.22 -6.80
C ARG A 106 -1.39 -5.85 -7.32
N GLN A 107 -2.15 -4.82 -6.98
CA GLN A 107 -1.86 -3.44 -7.38
C GLN A 107 -0.49 -2.99 -6.85
N LEU A 108 -0.18 -3.29 -5.58
CA LEU A 108 1.14 -3.01 -5.00
C LEU A 108 2.28 -3.68 -5.79
N ILE A 109 2.14 -4.96 -6.14
CA ILE A 109 3.15 -5.69 -6.91
C ILE A 109 3.31 -5.10 -8.31
N GLU A 110 2.21 -4.74 -8.97
CA GLU A 110 2.22 -4.08 -10.29
C GLU A 110 2.92 -2.72 -10.21
N THR A 111 2.55 -1.87 -9.26
CA THR A 111 3.20 -0.57 -9.04
C THR A 111 4.68 -0.70 -8.69
N ALA A 112 5.06 -1.69 -7.89
CA ALA A 112 6.48 -1.95 -7.57
C ALA A 112 7.27 -2.41 -8.80
N LYS A 113 6.68 -3.20 -9.70
CA LYS A 113 7.31 -3.59 -10.97
C LYS A 113 7.50 -2.39 -11.89
N ASP A 114 6.49 -1.53 -11.99
CA ASP A 114 6.57 -0.31 -12.79
C ASP A 114 7.67 0.60 -12.24
N ALA A 115 7.74 0.80 -10.92
CA ALA A 115 8.80 1.57 -10.29
C ALA A 115 10.21 0.98 -10.50
N LEU A 116 10.35 -0.36 -10.51
CA LEU A 116 11.63 -1.02 -10.81
C LEU A 116 12.04 -0.92 -12.29
N SER A 117 11.13 -0.54 -13.19
CA SER A 117 11.47 -0.26 -14.59
C SER A 117 12.14 1.10 -14.78
N GLU A 118 12.09 1.98 -13.77
CA GLU A 118 12.76 3.27 -13.77
C GLU A 118 14.27 3.12 -13.57
N GLU A 119 15.05 3.46 -14.60
CA GLU A 119 16.52 3.30 -14.58
C GLU A 119 17.22 4.21 -13.55
N THR A 120 16.56 5.29 -13.12
CA THR A 120 17.08 6.27 -12.17
C THR A 120 16.74 5.96 -10.71
N LEU A 121 16.08 4.82 -10.43
CA LEU A 121 15.70 4.45 -9.08
C LEU A 121 16.93 4.20 -8.19
N PRO A 122 17.00 4.77 -6.97
CA PRO A 122 18.10 4.51 -6.05
C PRO A 122 18.24 3.02 -5.73
N VAL A 123 19.48 2.53 -5.62
CA VAL A 123 19.77 1.13 -5.26
C VAL A 123 19.12 0.73 -3.93
N SER A 124 19.10 1.65 -2.95
CA SER A 124 18.43 1.45 -1.67
C SER A 124 16.93 1.18 -1.83
N ALA A 125 16.26 1.85 -2.76
CA ALA A 125 14.85 1.59 -3.07
C ALA A 125 14.67 0.26 -3.80
N VAL A 126 15.54 -0.04 -4.76
CA VAL A 126 15.51 -1.33 -5.49
C VAL A 126 15.62 -2.52 -4.53
N ASP A 127 16.53 -2.44 -3.56
CA ASP A 127 16.75 -3.50 -2.57
C ASP A 127 15.54 -3.68 -1.63
N LEU A 128 14.77 -2.61 -1.39
CA LEU A 128 13.52 -2.66 -0.63
C LEU A 128 12.33 -3.20 -1.44
N LEU A 129 12.28 -2.94 -2.75
CA LEU A 129 11.17 -3.33 -3.62
C LEU A 129 11.29 -4.77 -4.14
N ARG A 130 12.50 -5.29 -4.35
CA ARG A 130 12.69 -6.66 -4.87
C ARG A 130 12.00 -7.76 -4.03
N PRO A 131 12.05 -7.74 -2.68
CA PRO A 131 11.41 -8.79 -1.89
C PRO A 131 9.86 -8.72 -1.91
N LEU A 132 9.26 -7.57 -2.24
CA LEU A 132 7.81 -7.48 -2.47
C LEU A 132 7.38 -8.34 -3.66
N ILE A 133 8.16 -8.32 -4.74
CA ILE A 133 7.86 -9.06 -5.97
C ILE A 133 8.17 -10.55 -5.81
N ALA A 134 9.18 -10.88 -5.01
CA ALA A 134 9.53 -12.27 -4.70
C ALA A 134 8.52 -12.97 -3.77
N GLY A 135 7.47 -12.26 -3.31
CA GLY A 135 6.45 -12.79 -2.41
C GLY A 135 6.94 -13.01 -0.98
N THR A 136 8.03 -12.35 -0.57
CA THR A 136 8.64 -12.56 0.75
C THR A 136 7.88 -11.85 1.88
N TYR A 137 6.95 -10.96 1.53
CA TYR A 137 6.06 -10.25 2.46
C TYR A 137 4.61 -10.80 2.47
N CYS A 138 4.34 -11.88 1.72
CA CYS A 138 3.04 -12.55 1.64
C CYS A 138 2.97 -13.85 2.46
#